data_AF-A0A7S0AHA3-F1
#
_entry.id   AF-A0A7S0AHA3-F1
#
_cell.length_a   1.000
_cell.length_b   1.000
_cell.length_c   1.000
_cell.angle_alpha   90.00
_cell.angle_beta   90.00
_cell.angle_gamma   90.00
#
_symmetry.space_group_name_H-M   'P 1'
#
loop_
_entity.id
_entity.type
_entity.pdbx_description
1 polymer ?
#
loop_
_entity_poly.entity_id
_entity_poly.type
_entity_poly.pdbx_seq_one_letter_code
_entity_poly.pdbx_strand_id
1 'polypeptide(L)'
;KTLFVDVAEGGLDDSINEFFLMHGSSPAGVIGISNDGFRRSLAGTNAGSMFTAGCYLAECCSKADEYARTDDTFYEGLCAILLCRTACGQLFRVLKPDDE
;
A
#
# COMPACT_ATOMS: atom_id res chain seq x y z
N LYS A 1 8.57 -19.32 12.99
CA LYS A 1 7.69 -20.03 12.03
C LYS A 1 7.53 -19.09 10.84
N THR A 2 8.42 -19.18 9.85
CA THR A 2 8.40 -18.30 8.68
C THR A 2 7.26 -18.76 7.79
N LEU A 3 6.24 -17.91 7.62
CA LEU A 3 5.18 -18.13 6.65
C LEU A 3 5.75 -17.76 5.28
N PHE A 4 6.02 -18.76 4.44
CA PHE A 4 6.19 -18.53 3.02
C PHE A 4 4.80 -18.22 2.46
N VAL A 5 4.56 -16.96 2.12
CA VAL A 5 3.40 -16.59 1.31
C VAL A 5 3.71 -17.12 -0.08
N ASP A 6 2.90 -18.07 -0.53
CA ASP A 6 2.97 -18.63 -1.87
C ASP A 6 2.67 -17.48 -2.84
N VAL A 7 3.73 -16.92 -3.43
CA VAL A 7 3.58 -15.91 -4.48
C VAL A 7 2.99 -16.66 -5.66
N ALA A 8 1.69 -16.43 -5.92
CA ALA A 8 0.88 -17.10 -6.94
C ALA A 8 1.70 -17.52 -8.17
N GLU A 9 1.58 -18.80 -8.58
CA GLU A 9 2.33 -19.37 -9.71
C GLU A 9 2.31 -18.43 -10.93
N GLY A 10 3.48 -17.88 -11.26
CA GLY A 10 3.65 -16.84 -12.27
C GLY A 10 4.43 -15.66 -11.69
N GLY A 11 5.67 -15.50 -12.18
CA GLY A 11 6.52 -14.35 -11.84
C GLY A 11 5.84 -13.01 -12.17
N LEU A 12 6.52 -11.91 -11.85
CA LEU A 12 6.06 -10.58 -12.23
C LEU A 12 6.05 -10.43 -13.76
N ASP A 13 5.02 -9.77 -14.29
CA ASP A 13 4.94 -9.44 -15.71
C ASP A 13 5.59 -8.07 -16.01
N ASP A 14 6.83 -8.13 -16.50
CA ASP A 14 7.59 -6.93 -16.90
C ASP A 14 6.93 -6.16 -18.05
N SER A 15 6.09 -6.80 -18.88
CA SER A 15 5.44 -6.13 -20.02
C SER A 15 4.39 -5.09 -19.60
N ILE A 16 3.89 -5.20 -18.36
CA ILE A 16 2.92 -4.27 -17.76
C ILE A 16 3.47 -3.57 -16.52
N ASN A 17 4.79 -3.62 -16.29
CA ASN A 17 5.45 -3.06 -15.11
C ASN A 17 4.81 -3.55 -13.81
N GLU A 18 4.76 -4.87 -13.63
CA GLU A 18 4.24 -5.46 -12.41
C GLU A 18 5.28 -5.48 -11.29
N PHE A 19 4.91 -4.97 -10.11
CA PHE A 19 5.80 -4.91 -8.95
C PHE A 19 5.11 -5.33 -7.66
N PHE A 20 5.90 -5.79 -6.69
CA PHE A 20 5.47 -5.85 -5.30
C PHE A 20 5.76 -4.52 -4.62
N LEU A 21 4.71 -3.80 -4.25
CA LEU A 21 4.80 -2.50 -3.57
C LEU A 21 4.08 -2.55 -2.22
N MET A 22 4.47 -1.67 -1.31
CA MET A 22 4.06 -1.70 0.09
C MET A 22 3.11 -0.56 0.46
N HIS A 23 2.12 -0.85 1.30
CA HIS A 23 1.22 0.15 1.90
C HIS A 23 1.20 0.00 3.42
N GLY A 24 1.66 1.02 4.15
CA GLY A 24 1.55 1.06 5.61
C GLY A 24 0.19 1.59 6.04
N SER A 25 -0.40 0.96 7.06
CA SER A 25 -1.64 1.43 7.69
C SER A 25 -1.75 0.89 9.12
N SER A 26 -2.90 1.08 9.78
CA SER A 26 -3.18 0.34 11.01
C SER A 26 -3.57 -1.11 10.72
N PRO A 27 -3.41 -2.04 11.67
CA PRO A 27 -3.92 -3.41 11.53
C PRO A 27 -5.37 -3.49 11.04
N ALA A 28 -6.28 -2.70 11.63
CA ALA A 28 -7.66 -2.57 11.19
C ALA A 28 -7.77 -2.06 9.75
N GLY A 29 -6.94 -1.07 9.37
CA GLY A 29 -6.87 -0.53 8.02
C GLY A 29 -6.45 -1.59 7.00
N VAL A 30 -5.41 -2.37 7.29
CA VAL A 30 -4.93 -3.47 6.43
C VAL A 30 -5.99 -4.56 6.29
N ILE A 31 -6.68 -4.94 7.36
CA ILE A 31 -7.79 -5.91 7.31
C ILE A 31 -8.94 -5.36 6.46
N GLY A 32 -9.30 -4.10 6.64
CA GLY A 32 -10.33 -3.43 5.84
C GLY A 32 -10.00 -3.43 4.35
N ILE A 33 -8.75 -3.06 4.00
CA ILE A 33 -8.27 -3.09 2.60
C ILE A 33 -8.26 -4.52 2.06
N SER A 34 -7.90 -5.52 2.88
CA SER A 34 -7.87 -6.93 2.44
C SER A 34 -9.27 -7.49 2.16
N ASN A 35 -10.29 -7.04 2.89
CA ASN A 35 -11.67 -7.48 2.72
C ASN A 35 -12.38 -6.73 1.58
N ASP A 36 -12.19 -5.41 1.49
CA ASP A 36 -13.02 -4.52 0.67
C ASP A 36 -12.25 -3.80 -0.44
N GLY A 37 -10.93 -3.99 -0.52
CA GLY A 37 -10.04 -3.25 -1.39
C GLY A 37 -9.75 -1.82 -0.91
N PHE A 38 -8.92 -1.11 -1.67
CA PHE A 38 -8.64 0.31 -1.43
C PHE A 38 -9.87 1.17 -1.75
N ARG A 39 -10.38 1.90 -0.75
CA ARG A 39 -11.52 2.81 -0.92
C ARG A 39 -11.02 4.22 -1.25
N ARG A 40 -11.39 4.72 -2.43
CA ARG A 40 -11.06 6.10 -2.85
C ARG A 40 -11.57 7.17 -1.89
N SER A 41 -12.68 6.94 -1.21
CA SER A 41 -13.24 7.86 -0.20
C SER A 41 -12.38 8.00 1.06
N LEU A 42 -11.43 7.09 1.28
CA LEU A 42 -10.49 7.12 2.40
C LEU A 42 -9.08 7.58 1.96
N ALA A 43 -8.87 7.86 0.68
CA ALA A 43 -7.58 8.29 0.18
C ALA A 43 -7.19 9.64 0.80
N GLY A 44 -6.02 9.68 1.43
CA GLY A 44 -5.47 10.88 2.05
C GLY A 44 -6.08 11.30 3.38
N THR A 45 -7.00 10.54 3.98
CA THR A 45 -7.57 10.90 5.30
C THR A 45 -6.56 10.85 6.44
N ASN A 46 -5.41 10.20 6.23
CA ASN A 46 -4.34 10.13 7.23
C ASN A 46 -3.36 11.31 7.14
N ALA A 47 -2.87 11.62 5.94
CA ALA A 47 -1.75 12.55 5.75
C ALA A 47 -1.87 13.40 4.47
N GLY A 48 -3.07 13.51 3.90
CA GLY A 48 -3.31 14.18 2.62
C GLY A 48 -3.04 13.30 1.40
N SER A 49 -3.31 13.86 0.22
CA SER A 49 -3.13 13.21 -1.08
C SER A 49 -2.24 14.09 -1.96
N MET A 50 -0.97 13.70 -2.16
CA MET A 50 -0.01 14.49 -2.95
C MET A 50 -0.28 14.47 -4.46
N PHE A 51 -0.90 13.39 -4.96
CA PHE A 51 -1.15 13.12 -6.38
C PHE A 51 -2.61 12.69 -6.61
N THR A 52 -3.55 13.45 -6.02
CA THR A 52 -4.99 13.14 -5.98
C THR A 52 -5.39 11.87 -5.20
N ALA A 53 -6.69 11.60 -5.10
CA ALA A 53 -7.24 10.45 -4.39
C ALA A 53 -6.97 9.13 -5.13
N GLY A 54 -6.14 8.27 -4.54
CA GLY A 54 -5.77 6.97 -5.10
C GLY A 54 -5.12 6.02 -4.08
N CYS A 55 -4.51 4.95 -4.58
CA CYS A 55 -3.74 4.00 -3.76
C CYS A 55 -2.28 4.44 -3.72
N TYR A 56 -1.77 4.74 -2.53
CA TYR A 56 -0.39 5.19 -2.34
C TYR A 56 0.47 4.02 -1.92
N LEU A 57 1.42 3.63 -2.76
CA LEU A 57 2.30 2.48 -2.53
C LEU A 57 3.76 2.94 -2.55
N ALA A 58 4.62 2.23 -1.83
CA ALA A 58 6.05 2.51 -1.74
C ALA A 58 6.90 1.29 -2.12
N GLU A 59 8.03 1.54 -2.77
CA GLU A 59 9.02 0.48 -3.10
C GLU A 59 9.81 0.01 -1.88
N CYS A 60 9.94 0.85 -0.86
CA CYS A 60 10.73 0.58 0.34
C CYS A 60 9.86 0.54 1.59
N CYS A 61 10.18 -0.40 2.49
CA CYS A 61 9.42 -0.59 3.72
C CYS A 61 9.50 0.64 4.64
N SER A 62 10.63 1.34 4.69
CA SER A 62 10.81 2.52 5.54
C SER A 62 9.85 3.66 5.18
N LYS A 63 9.54 3.84 3.90
CA LYS A 63 8.56 4.85 3.47
C LYS A 63 7.13 4.41 3.76
N ALA A 64 6.82 3.13 3.57
CA ALA A 64 5.52 2.58 3.96
C ALA A 64 5.30 2.68 5.48
N ASP A 65 6.34 2.43 6.29
CA ASP A 65 6.31 2.47 7.75
C ASP A 65 5.93 3.85 8.31
N GLU A 66 6.28 4.94 7.63
CA GLU A 66 5.84 6.31 8.01
C GLU A 66 4.30 6.46 8.07
N TYR A 67 3.56 5.58 7.39
CA TYR A 67 2.08 5.55 7.39
C TYR A 67 1.51 4.40 8.25
N ALA A 68 2.36 3.48 8.69
CA ALA A 68 1.95 2.40 9.58
C ALA A 68 1.75 2.94 11.00
N ARG A 69 0.68 2.49 11.66
CA ARG A 69 0.34 2.94 13.01
C ARG A 69 -0.29 1.82 13.80
N THR A 70 -0.20 1.88 15.12
CA THR A 70 -0.94 0.97 15.99
C THR A 70 -2.43 1.31 15.98
N ASP A 71 -3.25 0.38 16.45
CA ASP A 71 -4.63 0.63 16.83
C ASP A 71 -5.02 -0.21 18.05
N ASP A 72 -6.22 0.03 18.59
CA ASP A 72 -6.72 -0.63 19.80
C ASP A 72 -7.44 -1.95 19.48
N THR A 73 -6.99 -2.67 18.44
CA THR A 73 -7.57 -3.97 18.04
C THR A 73 -6.86 -5.14 18.75
N PHE A 74 -7.16 -6.38 18.32
CA PHE A 74 -6.43 -7.58 18.75
C PHE A 74 -4.91 -7.51 18.50
N TYR A 75 -4.47 -6.60 17.61
CA TYR A 75 -3.07 -6.37 17.27
C TYR A 75 -2.48 -5.14 17.99
N GLU A 76 -2.95 -4.82 19.20
CA GLU A 76 -2.46 -3.71 20.00
C GLU A 76 -0.92 -3.70 20.10
N GLY A 77 -0.33 -2.52 19.90
CA GLY A 77 1.12 -2.33 19.90
C GLY A 77 1.85 -2.81 18.64
N LEU A 78 1.14 -3.36 17.64
CA LEU A 78 1.70 -3.77 16.36
C LEU A 78 1.30 -2.81 15.23
N CYS A 79 2.24 -2.61 14.30
CA CYS A 79 2.01 -1.90 13.04
C CYS A 79 1.86 -2.90 11.90
N ALA A 80 1.19 -2.50 10.81
CA ALA A 80 0.94 -3.37 9.67
C ALA A 80 1.38 -2.73 8.33
N ILE A 81 1.99 -3.55 7.47
CA ILE A 81 2.31 -3.21 6.08
C ILE A 81 1.70 -4.28 5.19
N LEU A 82 0.94 -3.84 4.17
CA LEU A 82 0.38 -4.69 3.13
C LEU A 82 1.35 -4.74 1.93
N LEU A 83 1.65 -5.95 1.45
CA LEU A 83 2.41 -6.16 0.21
C LEU A 83 1.43 -6.41 -0.95
N CYS A 84 1.48 -5.57 -1.98
CA CYS A 84 0.55 -5.57 -3.11
C CYS A 84 1.27 -5.94 -4.40
N ARG A 85 0.82 -7.00 -5.09
CA ARG A 85 1.14 -7.24 -6.51
C ARG A 85 0.41 -6.18 -7.33
N THR A 86 1.15 -5.29 -7.98
CA THR A 86 0.63 -4.05 -8.58
C THR A 86 1.02 -3.97 -10.04
N ALA A 87 0.05 -3.88 -10.94
CA ALA A 87 0.29 -3.57 -12.35
C ALA A 87 0.37 -2.05 -12.52
N CYS A 88 1.58 -1.52 -12.75
CA CYS A 88 1.80 -0.07 -12.88
C CYS A 88 1.53 0.47 -14.29
N GLY A 89 1.55 -0.38 -15.32
CA GLY A 89 1.32 0.04 -16.70
C GLY A 89 2.31 1.11 -17.16
N GLN A 90 1.84 2.12 -17.88
CA GLN A 90 2.67 3.26 -18.30
C GLN A 90 2.74 4.30 -17.17
N LEU A 91 3.88 4.35 -16.48
CA LEU A 91 4.11 5.25 -15.36
C LEU A 91 4.21 6.71 -15.80
N PHE A 92 3.42 7.59 -15.17
CA PHE A 92 3.57 9.03 -15.29
C PHE A 92 4.46 9.56 -14.16
N ARG A 93 5.69 9.96 -14.50
CA ARG A 93 6.67 10.44 -13.52
C ARG A 93 6.53 11.93 -13.27
N VAL A 94 6.32 12.29 -12.01
CA VAL A 94 6.23 13.68 -11.54
C VAL A 94 7.32 13.99 -10.52
N LEU A 95 7.72 15.26 -10.45
CA LEU A 95 8.74 15.77 -9.51
C LEU A 95 8.16 16.73 -8.47
N LYS A 96 6.88 17.08 -8.59
CA LYS A 96 6.16 18.00 -7.72
C LYS A 96 4.75 17.46 -7.46
N PRO A 97 4.14 17.76 -6.31
CA PRO A 97 2.73 17.51 -6.04
C PRO A 97 1.82 18.15 -7.08
N ASP A 98 0.58 17.69 -7.18
CA ASP A 98 -0.45 18.40 -7.95
C ASP A 98 -0.71 19.78 -7.35
N ASP A 99 -0.86 20.78 -8.21
CA ASP A 99 -1.32 22.11 -7.80
C ASP A 99 -2.81 21.99 -7.38
N GLU A 100 -3.18 22.54 -6.22
CA GLU A 100 -4.59 22.58 -5.75
C GLU A 100 -5.53 23.30 -6.72
#